data_AF-A0A1G1HQ87-F1
#
_entry.id   AF-A0A1G1HQ87-F1
#
_cell.length_a   1.000
_cell.length_b   1.000
_cell.length_c   1.000
_cell.angle_alpha   90.00
_cell.angle_beta   90.00
_cell.angle_gamma   90.00
#
_symmetry.space_group_name_H-M   'P 1'
#
loop_
_entity.id
_entity.type
_entity.pdbx_description
1 polymer ?
#
loop_
_entity_poly.entity_id
_entity_poly.type
_entity_poly.pdbx_seq_one_letter_code
_entity_poly.pdbx_strand_id
1 'polypeptide(L)'
;MKANTIEGCPSCSSIGELAGKAGEKKEYRLSHWPIQIKLMGTVIPFLNSADLLVAADCTAFAVPGFQERFLENKKLLIGCPKLDNAQFYVEKFTEIFSNIPINTISCLRMEVPCCGGMTAVLKEAIRLSGKDIPLTETIIGVKGDVLSEKTI
;
A
#
# COMPACT_ATOMS: atom_id res chain seq x y z
N MET A 1 -27.98 -14.68 4.11
CA MET A 1 -26.67 -14.26 3.58
C MET A 1 -25.70 -14.30 4.75
N LYS A 2 -24.77 -15.26 4.80
CA LYS A 2 -23.72 -15.22 5.84
C LYS A 2 -22.75 -14.13 5.42
N ALA A 3 -22.63 -13.08 6.23
CA ALA A 3 -21.53 -12.13 6.08
C ALA A 3 -20.25 -12.95 6.21
N ASN A 4 -19.39 -12.89 5.20
CA ASN A 4 -18.08 -13.54 5.26
C ASN A 4 -17.26 -12.82 6.33
N THR A 5 -17.27 -13.38 7.53
CA THR A 5 -16.51 -12.88 8.65
C THR A 5 -15.04 -12.99 8.33
N ILE A 6 -14.29 -11.92 8.62
CA ILE A 6 -12.84 -11.93 8.64
C ILE A 6 -12.43 -12.90 9.76
N GLU A 7 -12.24 -14.19 9.45
CA GLU A 7 -11.78 -15.19 10.43
C GLU A 7 -10.27 -15.06 10.59
N GLY A 8 -9.82 -14.50 11.73
CA GLY A 8 -8.40 -14.29 12.05
C GLY A 8 -8.16 -13.00 12.83
N CYS A 9 -6.90 -12.74 13.20
CA CYS A 9 -6.51 -11.46 13.77
C CYS A 9 -6.83 -10.34 12.76
N PRO A 10 -7.75 -9.41 13.07
CA PRO A 10 -8.24 -8.45 12.08
C PRO A 10 -7.14 -7.62 11.42
N SER A 11 -6.00 -7.44 12.08
CA SER A 11 -4.87 -6.66 11.58
C SER A 11 -4.03 -7.36 10.51
N CYS A 12 -4.22 -8.65 10.25
CA CYS A 12 -3.41 -9.44 9.30
C CYS A 12 -4.24 -10.30 8.34
N SER A 13 -5.54 -10.05 8.23
CA SER A 13 -6.43 -10.93 7.46
C SER A 13 -6.40 -10.64 5.95
N SER A 14 -6.19 -11.70 5.17
CA SER A 14 -6.44 -11.64 3.72
C SER A 14 -7.94 -11.70 3.46
N ILE A 15 -8.42 -10.98 2.46
CA ILE A 15 -9.79 -11.14 1.95
C ILE A 15 -9.72 -12.34 1.01
N GLY A 16 -10.41 -13.43 1.34
CA GLY A 16 -10.44 -14.62 0.48
C GLY A 16 -11.00 -14.30 -0.92
N GLU A 17 -10.54 -15.05 -1.92
CA GLU A 17 -11.11 -14.98 -3.27
C GLU A 17 -12.62 -15.26 -3.21
N LEU A 18 -13.42 -14.30 -3.70
CA LEU A 18 -14.85 -14.49 -3.81
C LEU A 18 -15.12 -15.48 -4.94
N ALA A 19 -15.57 -16.68 -4.56
CA ALA A 19 -16.19 -17.63 -5.48
C ALA A 19 -17.50 -17.01 -6.02
N GLY A 20 -17.38 -16.20 -7.07
CA GLY A 20 -18.53 -15.64 -7.79
C GLY A 20 -19.29 -16.72 -8.55
N LYS A 21 -20.63 -16.63 -8.55
CA LYS A 21 -21.50 -17.42 -9.44
C LYS A 21 -21.07 -17.23 -10.89
N ALA A 22 -21.09 -18.32 -11.67
CA ALA A 22 -20.85 -18.29 -13.11
C ALA A 22 -21.79 -17.28 -13.79
N GLY A 23 -21.22 -16.19 -14.30
CA GLY A 23 -21.96 -15.14 -15.03
C GLY A 23 -21.33 -13.76 -14.95
N GLU A 24 -20.97 -13.29 -13.76
CA GLU A 24 -20.24 -12.03 -13.56
C GLU A 24 -19.37 -12.15 -12.31
N LYS A 25 -18.10 -12.52 -12.48
CA LYS A 25 -17.11 -12.38 -11.41
C LYS A 25 -16.85 -10.88 -11.26
N LYS A 26 -17.48 -10.26 -10.27
CA LYS A 26 -17.02 -8.95 -9.80
C LYS A 26 -15.66 -9.18 -9.14
N GLU A 27 -14.59 -8.94 -9.88
CA GLU A 27 -13.23 -9.12 -9.37
C GLU A 27 -12.91 -7.97 -8.41
N TYR A 28 -12.90 -8.29 -7.12
CA TYR A 28 -12.47 -7.36 -6.08
C TYR A 28 -10.95 -7.28 -6.12
N ARG A 29 -10.40 -6.12 -6.47
CA ARG A 29 -8.95 -5.92 -6.59
C ARG A 29 -8.28 -5.77 -5.22
N LEU A 30 -9.02 -5.31 -4.21
CA LEU A 30 -8.53 -5.28 -2.84
C LEU A 30 -8.50 -6.68 -2.23
N SER A 31 -7.30 -7.18 -1.94
CA SER A 31 -7.06 -8.57 -1.51
C SER A 31 -6.84 -8.75 0.00
N HIS A 32 -6.87 -7.68 0.79
CA HIS A 32 -6.65 -7.74 2.24
C HIS A 32 -7.29 -6.57 2.99
N TRP A 33 -7.45 -6.72 4.30
CA TRP A 33 -7.93 -5.68 5.21
C TRP A 33 -7.32 -5.87 6.61
N PRO A 34 -7.01 -4.79 7.37
CA PRO A 34 -7.11 -3.35 7.06
C PRO A 34 -6.15 -2.91 5.96
N ILE A 35 -6.22 -1.65 5.52
CA ILE A 35 -5.21 -1.07 4.60
C ILE A 35 -4.47 0.13 5.19
N GLN A 36 -4.85 0.56 6.39
CA GLN A 36 -4.25 1.72 7.05
C GLN A 36 -2.89 1.33 7.67
N ILE A 37 -1.82 2.02 7.32
CA ILE A 37 -0.45 1.76 7.83
C ILE A 37 -0.44 1.73 9.37
N LYS A 38 -1.19 2.63 10.02
CA LYS A 38 -1.30 2.68 11.48
C LYS A 38 -1.91 1.42 12.11
N LEU A 39 -2.86 0.79 11.45
CA LEU A 39 -3.58 -0.38 11.97
C LEU A 39 -2.81 -1.70 11.79
N MET A 40 -1.80 -1.71 10.93
CA MET A 40 -1.00 -2.90 10.67
C MET A 40 -0.04 -3.22 11.80
N GLY A 41 0.14 -4.51 12.08
CA GLY A 41 1.31 -5.00 12.81
C GLY A 41 2.59 -4.91 11.98
N THR A 42 3.68 -5.47 12.47
CA THR A 42 4.97 -5.50 11.77
C THR A 42 5.32 -6.88 11.21
N VAL A 43 4.56 -7.90 11.61
CA VAL A 43 4.58 -9.25 11.05
C VAL A 43 3.26 -9.50 10.31
N ILE A 44 3.29 -9.33 8.99
CA ILE A 44 2.11 -9.33 8.11
C ILE A 44 2.28 -10.42 7.03
N PRO A 45 1.75 -11.65 7.24
CA PRO A 45 2.04 -12.80 6.36
C PRO A 45 1.74 -12.57 4.88
N PHE A 46 0.69 -11.82 4.55
CA PHE A 46 0.32 -11.57 3.15
C PHE A 46 1.24 -10.60 2.41
N LEU A 47 2.19 -9.94 3.09
CA LEU A 47 3.22 -9.11 2.46
C LEU A 47 4.45 -9.92 2.05
N ASN A 48 4.56 -11.19 2.45
CA ASN A 48 5.70 -12.02 2.08
C ASN A 48 5.80 -12.18 0.56
N SER A 49 6.90 -11.70 -0.01
CA SER A 49 7.16 -11.65 -1.45
C SER A 49 6.05 -10.92 -2.23
N ALA A 50 5.47 -9.86 -1.64
CA ALA A 50 4.45 -9.06 -2.28
C ALA A 50 5.04 -7.88 -3.07
N ASP A 51 4.31 -7.45 -4.10
CA ASP A 51 4.43 -6.11 -4.66
C ASP A 51 3.61 -5.14 -3.81
N LEU A 52 4.29 -4.28 -3.07
CA LEU A 52 3.67 -3.37 -2.10
C LEU A 52 3.35 -2.03 -2.77
N LEU A 53 2.09 -1.62 -2.74
CA LEU A 53 1.66 -0.26 -3.05
C LEU A 53 1.46 0.52 -1.76
N VAL A 54 2.26 1.55 -1.55
CA VAL A 54 2.07 2.55 -0.49
C VAL A 54 1.48 3.80 -1.12
N ALA A 55 0.23 4.10 -0.83
CA ALA A 55 -0.49 5.21 -1.45
C ALA A 55 -0.89 6.28 -0.44
N ALA A 56 -0.73 7.56 -0.81
CA ALA A 56 -1.27 8.65 -0.01
C ALA A 56 -2.81 8.61 -0.02
N ASP A 57 -3.47 8.85 1.12
CA ASP A 57 -4.94 8.72 1.26
C ASP A 57 -5.74 9.44 0.16
N CYS A 58 -5.29 10.62 -0.24
CA CYS A 58 -5.96 11.44 -1.25
C CYS A 58 -5.96 10.82 -2.66
N THR A 59 -5.02 9.92 -2.97
CA THR A 59 -4.84 9.38 -4.34
C THR A 59 -6.04 8.56 -4.80
N ALA A 60 -6.67 7.79 -3.90
CA ALA A 60 -7.86 7.00 -4.22
C ALA A 60 -9.08 7.86 -4.59
N PHE A 61 -9.13 9.10 -4.07
CA PHE A 61 -10.21 10.05 -4.36
C PHE A 61 -9.89 10.98 -5.53
N ALA A 62 -8.61 11.19 -5.84
CA ALA A 62 -8.18 12.03 -6.95
C ALA A 62 -8.13 11.27 -8.28
N VAL A 63 -7.75 9.99 -8.27
CA VAL A 63 -7.52 9.20 -9.50
C VAL A 63 -8.77 8.42 -9.90
N PRO A 64 -9.36 8.68 -11.08
CA PRO A 64 -10.38 7.81 -11.65
C PRO A 64 -9.82 6.41 -11.92
N GLY A 65 -10.57 5.38 -11.51
CA GLY A 65 -10.16 3.98 -11.69
C GLY A 65 -8.92 3.60 -10.89
N PHE A 66 -8.75 4.14 -9.67
CA PHE A 66 -7.57 3.89 -8.83
C PHE A 66 -7.25 2.40 -8.69
N GLN A 67 -8.25 1.56 -8.43
CA GLN A 67 -8.02 0.14 -8.21
C GLN A 67 -7.58 -0.56 -9.49
N GLU A 68 -8.19 -0.22 -10.62
CA GLU A 68 -7.86 -0.76 -11.94
C GLU A 68 -6.45 -0.38 -12.36
N ARG A 69 -6.03 0.85 -12.07
CA ARG A 69 -4.74 1.39 -12.51
C ARG A 69 -3.57 1.00 -11.63
N PHE A 70 -3.79 0.86 -10.32
CA PHE A 70 -2.68 0.76 -9.36
C PHE A 70 -2.73 -0.48 -8.47
N LEU A 71 -3.89 -1.13 -8.29
CA LEU A 71 -4.05 -2.19 -7.29
C LEU A 71 -3.86 -3.60 -7.85
N GLU A 72 -3.78 -3.76 -9.17
CA GLU A 72 -3.63 -5.06 -9.80
C GLU A 72 -2.37 -5.79 -9.30
N ASN A 73 -2.57 -6.98 -8.73
CA ASN A 73 -1.53 -7.85 -8.15
C ASN A 73 -0.71 -7.22 -7.00
N LYS A 74 -1.12 -6.07 -6.46
CA LYS A 74 -0.41 -5.39 -5.36
C LYS A 74 -1.11 -5.51 -4.03
N LYS A 75 -0.33 -5.49 -2.94
CA LYS A 75 -0.85 -5.31 -1.58
C LYS A 75 -0.84 -3.82 -1.25
N LEU A 76 -1.99 -3.28 -0.85
CA LEU A 76 -2.13 -1.85 -0.57
C LEU A 76 -1.91 -1.51 0.90
N LEU A 77 -1.11 -0.49 1.16
CA LEU A 77 -1.10 0.25 2.41
C LEU A 77 -1.34 1.73 2.12
N ILE A 78 -2.15 2.40 2.93
CA ILE A 78 -2.46 3.82 2.81
C ILE A 78 -2.11 4.60 4.07
N GLY A 79 -1.76 5.87 3.87
CA GLY A 79 -1.60 6.83 4.94
C GLY A 79 -1.15 8.21 4.47
N CYS A 80 -1.24 9.20 5.36
CA CYS A 80 -0.85 10.58 5.08
C CYS A 80 0.23 11.02 6.10
N PRO A 81 1.48 11.23 5.67
CA PRO A 81 2.58 11.53 6.59
C PRO A 81 2.45 12.93 7.23
N LYS A 82 1.54 13.79 6.74
CA LYS A 82 1.19 15.07 7.36
C LYS A 82 0.18 14.94 8.50
N LEU A 83 -0.76 14.00 8.39
CA LEU A 83 -1.77 13.76 9.43
C LEU A 83 -1.24 12.80 10.50
N ASP A 84 -0.31 11.93 10.10
CA ASP A 84 0.36 11.00 10.97
C ASP A 84 1.79 11.46 11.31
N ASN A 85 2.51 10.62 12.04
CA ASN A 85 3.90 10.86 12.39
C ASN A 85 4.80 10.15 11.37
N ALA A 86 5.58 10.92 10.61
CA ALA A 86 6.49 10.38 9.60
C ALA A 86 7.56 9.45 10.20
N GLN A 87 8.11 9.79 11.37
CA GLN A 87 9.10 8.97 12.07
C GLN A 87 8.50 7.61 12.48
N PHE A 88 7.25 7.60 12.95
CA PHE A 88 6.54 6.36 13.23
C PHE A 88 6.39 5.46 12.00
N TYR A 89 6.19 6.04 10.80
CA TYR A 89 6.18 5.25 9.57
C TYR A 89 7.57 4.72 9.21
N VAL A 90 8.63 5.51 9.39
CA VAL A 90 10.02 5.04 9.16
C VAL A 90 10.28 3.80 10.00
N GLU A 91 10.01 3.88 11.30
CA GLU A 91 10.21 2.76 12.24
C GLU A 91 9.38 1.54 11.84
N LYS A 92 8.08 1.73 11.57
CA LYS A 92 7.19 0.63 11.19
C LYS A 92 7.61 -0.05 9.90
N PHE A 93 7.91 0.71 8.85
CA PHE A 93 8.36 0.12 7.58
C PHE A 93 9.73 -0.53 7.70
N THR A 94 10.65 0.05 8.50
CA THR A 94 11.95 -0.57 8.79
C THR A 94 11.76 -1.95 9.40
N GLU A 95 10.85 -2.08 10.37
CA GLU A 95 10.57 -3.35 11.03
C GLU A 95 9.89 -4.35 10.07
N ILE A 96 8.92 -3.92 9.28
CA ILE A 96 8.26 -4.76 8.25
C ILE A 96 9.29 -5.29 7.26
N PHE A 97 10.12 -4.43 6.66
CA PHE A 97 11.10 -4.81 5.64
C PHE A 97 12.23 -5.67 6.21
N SER A 98 12.57 -5.51 7.49
CA SER A 98 13.54 -6.35 8.17
C SER A 98 13.04 -7.78 8.38
N ASN A 99 11.75 -7.91 8.72
CA ASN A 99 11.12 -9.19 9.08
C ASN A 99 10.61 -9.99 7.87
N ILE A 100 10.21 -9.32 6.80
CA ILE A 100 9.47 -9.93 5.69
C ILE A 100 10.06 -9.47 4.34
N PRO A 101 10.36 -10.40 3.41
CA PRO A 101 10.82 -10.03 2.08
C PRO A 101 9.69 -9.34 1.29
N ILE A 102 10.00 -8.21 0.67
CA ILE A 102 9.13 -7.47 -0.26
C ILE A 102 9.77 -7.49 -1.64
N ASN A 103 9.00 -7.75 -2.69
CA ASN A 103 9.53 -7.81 -4.06
C ASN A 103 9.81 -6.42 -4.62
N THR A 104 8.79 -5.55 -4.58
CA THR A 104 8.86 -4.17 -5.06
C THR A 104 8.02 -3.26 -4.19
N ILE A 105 8.37 -1.97 -4.16
CA ILE A 105 7.58 -0.93 -3.51
C ILE A 105 7.19 0.11 -4.55
N SER A 106 5.89 0.40 -4.67
CA SER A 106 5.35 1.54 -5.40
C SER A 106 4.87 2.60 -4.41
N CYS A 107 5.44 3.80 -4.46
CA CYS A 107 4.99 4.96 -3.70
C CYS A 107 4.12 5.83 -4.61
N LEU A 108 2.81 5.83 -4.37
CA LEU A 108 1.86 6.66 -5.10
C LEU A 108 1.49 7.87 -4.24
N ARG A 109 1.91 9.06 -4.67
CA ARG A 109 1.71 10.29 -3.88
C ARG A 109 1.17 11.42 -4.73
N MET A 110 0.53 12.38 -4.07
CA MET A 110 0.13 13.62 -4.73
C MET A 110 1.35 14.54 -4.98
N GLU A 111 1.22 15.47 -5.92
CA GLU A 111 2.23 16.49 -6.25
C GLU A 111 2.48 17.48 -5.10
N VAL A 112 1.50 17.62 -4.20
CA VAL A 112 1.55 18.58 -3.09
C VAL A 112 2.64 18.22 -2.07
N PRO A 113 3.27 19.23 -1.43
CA PRO A 113 4.44 19.03 -0.57
C PRO A 113 4.14 18.13 0.65
N CYS A 114 2.89 18.10 1.12
CA CYS A 114 2.51 17.26 2.24
C CYS A 114 2.61 15.76 1.97
N CYS A 115 2.59 15.32 0.71
CA CYS A 115 2.73 13.91 0.36
C CYS A 115 4.19 13.52 0.04
N GLY A 116 5.09 14.48 -0.18
CA GLY A 116 6.51 14.20 -0.45
C GLY A 116 7.23 13.46 0.68
N GLY A 117 6.75 13.61 1.93
CA GLY A 117 7.27 12.90 3.09
C GLY A 117 7.17 11.37 2.97
N MET A 118 6.20 10.82 2.23
CA MET A 118 6.03 9.36 2.11
C MET A 118 7.21 8.72 1.36
N THR A 119 7.68 9.36 0.29
CA THR A 119 8.85 8.88 -0.46
C THR A 119 10.10 8.87 0.42
N ALA A 120 10.30 9.92 1.23
CA ALA A 120 11.43 9.99 2.16
C ALA A 120 11.34 8.90 3.24
N VAL A 121 10.14 8.69 3.79
CA VAL A 121 9.87 7.62 4.76
C VAL A 121 10.27 6.25 4.21
N LEU A 122 9.83 5.91 3.00
CA LEU A 122 10.11 4.60 2.40
C LEU A 122 11.60 4.42 2.07
N LYS A 123 12.25 5.45 1.52
CA LYS A 123 13.70 5.44 1.27
C LYS A 123 14.50 5.17 2.54
N GLU A 124 14.17 5.89 3.61
CA GLU A 124 14.87 5.74 4.87
C GLU A 124 14.59 4.38 5.51
N ALA A 125 13.36 3.88 5.44
CA ALA A 125 13.02 2.54 5.94
C ALA A 125 13.74 1.42 5.20
N ILE A 126 13.82 1.48 3.86
CA ILE A 126 14.59 0.54 3.04
C ILE A 126 16.07 0.57 3.49
N ARG A 127 16.66 1.77 3.57
CA ARG A 127 18.04 1.97 3.99
C ARG A 127 18.32 1.38 5.39
N LEU A 128 17.46 1.67 6.37
CA LEU A 128 17.61 1.20 7.75
C LEU A 128 17.37 -0.31 7.88
N SER A 129 16.50 -0.90 7.05
CA SER A 129 16.26 -2.35 7.04
C SER A 129 17.44 -3.18 6.51
N GLY A 130 18.40 -2.52 5.83
CA GLY A 130 19.52 -3.20 5.18
C GLY A 130 19.11 -4.06 3.98
N LYS A 131 17.89 -3.91 3.47
CA LYS A 131 17.39 -4.59 2.27
C LYS A 131 17.62 -3.75 1.02
N ASP A 132 17.73 -4.43 -0.11
CA ASP A 132 17.71 -3.82 -1.44
C ASP A 132 16.34 -4.11 -2.07
N ILE A 133 15.45 -3.12 -2.01
CA ILE A 133 14.06 -3.24 -2.49
C ILE A 133 13.83 -2.15 -3.54
N PRO A 134 13.52 -2.50 -4.81
CA PRO A 134 13.21 -1.51 -5.83
C PRO A 134 12.03 -0.62 -5.42
N LEU A 135 12.25 0.70 -5.44
CA LEU A 135 11.24 1.71 -5.12
C LEU A 135 10.87 2.50 -6.37
N THR A 136 9.60 2.51 -6.75
CA THR A 136 9.06 3.36 -7.83
C THR A 136 8.17 4.44 -7.24
N GLU A 137 8.45 5.71 -7.54
CA GLU A 137 7.61 6.85 -7.17
C GLU A 137 6.75 7.27 -8.36
N THR A 138 5.43 7.31 -8.14
CA THR A 138 4.45 7.86 -9.09
C THR A 138 3.80 9.11 -8.45
N ILE A 139 3.89 10.24 -9.16
CA ILE A 139 3.32 11.52 -8.72
C ILE A 139 1.99 11.78 -9.44
N ILE A 140 0.95 12.02 -8.65
CA ILE A 140 -0.40 12.36 -9.11
C ILE A 140 -0.66 13.85 -8.95
N GLY A 141 -1.08 14.51 -10.01
CA GLY A 141 -1.52 15.91 -9.98
C GLY A 141 -2.82 16.06 -9.21
N VAL A 142 -3.13 17.26 -8.72
CA VAL A 142 -4.39 17.52 -8.00
C VAL A 142 -5.65 17.27 -8.85
N LYS A 143 -5.51 17.16 -10.17
CA LYS A 143 -6.57 16.80 -11.12
C LYS A 143 -6.68 15.29 -11.41
N GLY A 144 -5.82 14.46 -10.80
CA GLY A 144 -5.85 13.00 -10.94
C GLY A 144 -5.03 12.44 -12.11
N ASP A 145 -4.31 13.29 -12.83
CA ASP A 145 -3.37 12.92 -13.89
C ASP A 145 -2.02 12.46 -13.30
N VAL A 146 -1.33 11.58 -14.03
CA VAL A 146 0.02 11.13 -13.66
C VAL A 146 1.01 12.13 -14.22
N LEU A 147 1.76 12.79 -13.33
CA LEU A 147 2.76 13.80 -13.71
C LEU A 147 4.13 13.19 -13.97
N SER A 148 4.50 12.15 -13.20
CA SER A 148 5.77 11.46 -13.38
C SER A 148 5.75 10.07 -12.73
N GLU A 149 6.54 9.17 -13.28
CA GLU A 149 6.86 7.86 -12.69
C GLU A 149 8.36 7.60 -12.82
N LYS A 150 9.02 7.19 -11.74
CA LYS A 150 10.46 6.90 -11.74
C LYS A 150 10.85 5.88 -10.68
N THR A 151 11.79 4.99 -11.03
CA THR A 151 12.46 4.12 -10.07
C THR A 151 13.63 4.87 -9.42
N ILE A 152 13.75 4.81 -8.10
CA ILE A 152 14.64 5.64 -7.27
C ILE A 152 15.37 4.86 -6.19
#